data_AF-A0A2H0V4N9-F1
#
_entry.id   AF-A0A2H0V4N9-F1
#
_cell.length_a   1.000
_cell.length_b   1.000
_cell.length_c   1.000
_cell.angle_alpha   90.00
_cell.angle_beta   90.00
_cell.angle_gamma   90.00
#
_symmetry.space_group_name_H-M   'P 1'
#
loop_
_entity.id
_entity.type
_entity.pdbx_description
1 polymer ?
#
loop_
_entity_poly.entity_id
_entity_poly.type
_entity_poly.pdbx_seq_one_letter_code
_entity_poly.pdbx_strand_id
1 'polypeptide(L)'
;MKKKLLAILISCILIPLSASAHSEEFHVGDQVPPHGEKKVTIYFNEQCHGCSEYLHDLVAPYLTEQGYEIRWQDYINDPSIREVMFFRAEKLAIPLELQSHIMVYFEPSQTIVGGHLPLSLMEQILNRDESLYPAPLIVSQDEMVDFDDAKAVSNTNYYVYSPGYEVQSYSLEQGLTSYQDWFEVNQDNQMEVVTKGLTLPLVLGAGFVDGLNPCAFGVLFFFIAVLAALKRTKKNILLTGGVYIIGIFLAYLLIGFGLIKAINVIPSHHFAAKVSVALLVLVGSINLLNLLLPSFKLGYKIPRISKSKIKEYLIQGTYPAAFIGGFLVGLCTFPCSGGIYVGIIGLLSISTSYWLGVGFLLLYNLMFVLPLVIILLLGLNPLVLNKLKQLKSKHSKVMHYLSVVLIFVLALIIYLWL
;
A
#
# COMPACT_ATOMS: atom_id res chain seq x y z
N MET A 1 5.44 -3.13 -44.10
CA MET A 1 5.76 -3.53 -42.70
C MET A 1 5.39 -2.48 -41.63
N LYS A 2 5.55 -1.17 -41.86
CA LYS A 2 5.24 -0.14 -40.83
C LYS A 2 3.75 0.10 -40.51
N LYS A 3 2.82 -0.15 -41.45
CA LYS A 3 1.37 -0.01 -41.18
C LYS A 3 0.80 -1.16 -40.34
N LYS A 4 1.38 -2.37 -40.43
CA LYS A 4 0.96 -3.52 -39.61
C LYS A 4 1.44 -3.42 -38.16
N LEU A 5 2.60 -2.82 -37.91
CA LEU A 5 3.13 -2.62 -36.55
C LEU A 5 2.39 -1.51 -35.77
N LEU A 6 1.92 -0.47 -36.46
CA LEU A 6 1.08 0.58 -35.88
C LEU A 6 -0.34 0.07 -35.58
N ALA A 7 -0.88 -0.84 -36.40
CA ALA A 7 -2.14 -1.52 -36.13
C ALA A 7 -2.05 -2.46 -34.92
N ILE A 8 -0.92 -3.13 -34.70
CA ILE A 8 -0.70 -4.01 -33.53
C ILE A 8 -0.55 -3.18 -32.24
N LEU A 9 0.16 -2.04 -32.28
CA LEU A 9 0.30 -1.14 -31.12
C LEU A 9 -0.99 -0.38 -30.77
N ILE A 10 -1.84 -0.09 -31.75
CA ILE A 10 -3.16 0.50 -31.53
C ILE A 10 -4.18 -0.58 -31.08
N SER A 11 -4.02 -1.83 -31.54
CA SER A 11 -4.85 -2.96 -31.10
C SER A 11 -4.60 -3.38 -29.65
N CYS A 12 -3.43 -3.09 -29.06
CA CYS A 12 -3.16 -3.37 -27.65
C CYS A 12 -3.63 -2.26 -26.69
N ILE A 13 -4.10 -1.11 -27.21
CA ILE A 13 -4.51 0.06 -26.40
C ILE A 13 -6.04 0.29 -26.49
N LEU A 14 -6.77 -0.48 -27.30
CA LEU A 14 -8.21 -0.30 -27.55
C LEU A 14 -9.07 -1.57 -27.43
N ILE A 15 -8.67 -2.57 -26.65
CA ILE A 15 -9.57 -3.68 -26.28
C ILE A 15 -9.88 -3.61 -24.79
N PRO A 16 -11.00 -2.98 -24.41
CA PRO A 16 -11.85 -3.53 -23.37
C PRO A 16 -13.02 -4.25 -24.05
N LEU A 17 -13.58 -5.25 -23.36
CA LEU A 17 -14.78 -6.02 -23.71
C LEU A 17 -14.59 -7.18 -24.71
N SER A 18 -14.91 -8.37 -24.21
CA SER A 18 -15.19 -9.64 -24.88
C SER A 18 -14.09 -10.70 -24.86
N ALA A 19 -13.69 -11.09 -23.66
CA ALA A 19 -13.33 -12.47 -23.38
C ALA A 19 -14.13 -12.90 -22.16
N SER A 20 -15.30 -13.48 -22.41
CA SER A 20 -16.08 -14.27 -21.46
C SER A 20 -15.23 -15.48 -21.07
N ALA A 21 -14.39 -15.33 -20.06
CA ALA A 21 -14.01 -16.46 -19.24
C ALA A 21 -15.21 -16.72 -18.32
N HIS A 22 -15.77 -17.92 -18.39
CA HIS A 22 -16.73 -18.41 -17.40
C HIS A 22 -16.09 -18.29 -16.02
N SER A 23 -16.37 -17.19 -15.33
CA SER A 23 -16.51 -17.21 -13.90
C SER A 23 -17.77 -18.04 -13.65
N GLU A 24 -17.59 -19.28 -13.19
CA GLU A 24 -18.57 -19.77 -12.24
C GLU A 24 -18.63 -18.70 -11.14
N GLU A 25 -19.76 -18.00 -11.09
CA GLU A 25 -20.10 -17.12 -10.00
C GLU A 25 -20.06 -17.97 -8.73
N PHE A 26 -18.92 -17.98 -8.04
CA PHE A 26 -18.94 -18.29 -6.62
C PHE A 26 -19.60 -17.09 -5.96
N HIS A 27 -20.93 -17.17 -5.90
CA HIS A 27 -21.76 -16.28 -5.11
C HIS A 27 -21.32 -16.38 -3.65
N VAL A 28 -20.36 -15.56 -3.24
CA VAL A 28 -20.37 -15.03 -1.88
C VAL A 28 -21.53 -14.06 -1.89
N GLY A 29 -22.71 -14.60 -1.58
CA GLY A 29 -23.93 -13.82 -1.52
C GLY A 29 -23.74 -12.66 -0.55
N ASP A 30 -23.61 -11.46 -1.11
CA ASP A 30 -24.17 -10.25 -0.52
C ASP A 30 -25.70 -10.42 -0.51
N GLN A 31 -26.17 -11.29 0.37
CA GLN A 31 -27.46 -11.13 1.00
C GLN A 31 -27.12 -10.95 2.46
N VAL A 32 -27.35 -9.73 2.98
CA VAL A 32 -27.71 -9.60 4.38
C VAL A 32 -28.79 -10.67 4.61
N PRO A 33 -28.50 -11.74 5.38
CA PRO A 33 -29.47 -12.80 5.57
C PRO A 33 -30.73 -12.14 6.12
N PRO A 34 -31.92 -12.50 5.60
CA PRO A 34 -33.16 -12.04 6.20
C PRO A 34 -33.11 -12.42 7.69
N HIS A 35 -33.43 -11.44 8.55
CA HIS A 35 -33.43 -11.54 10.01
C HIS A 35 -33.58 -12.97 10.55
N GLY A 36 -32.53 -13.52 11.18
CA GLY A 36 -32.69 -14.66 12.10
C GLY A 36 -31.57 -15.70 12.19
N GLU A 37 -30.71 -15.87 11.18
CA GLU A 37 -29.70 -16.95 11.20
C GLU A 37 -28.34 -16.46 11.71
N LYS A 38 -28.00 -16.83 12.94
CA LYS A 38 -26.66 -16.65 13.50
C LYS A 38 -25.70 -17.64 12.83
N LYS A 39 -24.66 -17.14 12.14
CA LYS A 39 -23.67 -17.99 11.44
C LYS A 39 -22.30 -17.78 12.06
N VAL A 40 -21.53 -18.86 12.14
CA VAL A 40 -20.13 -18.81 12.60
C VAL A 40 -19.25 -19.61 11.66
N THR A 41 -18.15 -19.03 11.22
CA THR A 41 -17.15 -19.72 10.39
C THR A 41 -15.89 -19.96 11.21
N ILE A 42 -15.50 -21.23 11.37
CA ILE A 42 -14.34 -21.65 12.14
C ILE A 42 -13.26 -22.09 11.17
N TYR A 43 -12.17 -21.33 11.10
CA TYR A 43 -10.93 -21.73 10.43
C TYR A 43 -10.01 -22.39 11.44
N PHE A 44 -9.54 -23.59 11.12
CA PHE A 44 -8.78 -24.39 12.06
C PHE A 44 -7.89 -25.41 11.35
N ASN A 45 -6.99 -26.02 12.12
CA ASN A 45 -6.14 -27.12 11.69
C ASN A 45 -6.58 -28.42 12.38
N GLU A 46 -7.23 -29.31 11.63
CA GLU A 46 -7.69 -30.62 12.13
C GLU A 46 -6.51 -31.52 12.60
N GLN A 47 -5.32 -31.32 12.06
CA GLN A 47 -4.13 -32.11 12.42
C GLN A 47 -3.51 -31.68 13.76
N CYS A 48 -3.96 -30.55 14.33
CA CYS A 48 -3.60 -30.13 15.68
C CYS A 48 -4.56 -30.78 16.70
N HIS A 49 -4.09 -31.83 17.38
CA HIS A 49 -4.94 -32.62 18.29
C HIS A 49 -5.62 -31.77 19.38
N GLY A 50 -4.86 -30.90 20.07
CA GLY A 50 -5.41 -30.03 21.11
C GLY A 50 -6.34 -28.93 20.58
N CYS A 51 -6.14 -28.50 19.33
CA CYS A 51 -7.02 -27.53 18.68
C CYS A 51 -8.38 -28.14 18.30
N SER A 52 -8.35 -29.34 17.74
CA SER A 52 -9.53 -30.10 17.36
C SER A 52 -10.36 -30.46 18.61
N GLU A 53 -9.72 -30.95 19.69
CA GLU A 53 -10.38 -31.25 20.96
C GLU A 53 -11.07 -30.02 21.57
N TYR A 54 -10.36 -28.90 21.69
CA TYR A 54 -10.94 -27.63 22.16
C TYR A 54 -12.16 -27.19 21.34
N LEU A 55 -12.09 -27.29 20.01
CA LEU A 55 -13.18 -26.87 19.13
C LEU A 55 -14.39 -27.81 19.18
N HIS A 56 -14.17 -29.12 19.12
CA HIS A 56 -15.24 -30.11 19.04
C HIS A 56 -15.89 -30.40 20.39
N ASP A 57 -15.13 -30.39 21.48
CA ASP A 57 -15.62 -30.81 22.79
C ASP A 57 -16.09 -29.63 23.65
N LEU A 58 -15.58 -28.41 23.40
CA LEU A 58 -15.90 -27.23 24.21
C LEU A 58 -16.64 -26.14 23.41
N VAL A 59 -16.07 -25.65 22.32
CA VAL A 59 -16.60 -24.47 21.60
C VAL A 59 -17.84 -24.81 20.78
N ALA A 60 -17.81 -25.86 19.95
CA ALA A 60 -18.90 -26.20 19.05
C ALA A 60 -20.21 -26.57 19.76
N PRO A 61 -20.22 -27.34 20.87
CA PRO A 61 -21.43 -27.59 21.64
C PRO A 61 -22.05 -26.30 22.16
N TYR A 62 -21.23 -25.43 22.77
CA TYR A 62 -21.68 -24.12 23.27
C TYR A 62 -22.28 -23.25 22.16
N LEU A 63 -21.62 -23.12 21.01
CA LEU A 63 -22.12 -22.32 19.90
C LEU A 63 -23.44 -22.87 19.32
N THR A 64 -23.57 -24.19 19.26
CA THR A 64 -24.80 -24.85 18.82
C THR A 64 -25.94 -24.58 19.80
N GLU A 65 -25.69 -24.62 21.11
CA GLU A 65 -26.67 -24.25 22.13
C GLU A 65 -27.11 -22.78 22.04
N GLN A 66 -26.19 -21.88 21.67
CA GLN A 66 -26.48 -20.45 21.43
C GLN A 66 -27.20 -20.18 20.08
N GLY A 67 -27.47 -21.23 19.30
CA GLY A 67 -28.20 -21.18 18.05
C GLY A 67 -27.36 -20.77 16.83
N TYR A 68 -26.04 -20.91 16.89
CA TYR A 68 -25.16 -20.65 15.74
C TYR A 68 -25.10 -21.85 14.79
N GLU A 69 -25.22 -21.58 13.49
CA GLU A 69 -24.88 -22.55 12.44
C GLU A 69 -23.35 -22.50 12.19
N ILE A 70 -22.66 -23.61 12.47
CA ILE A 70 -21.21 -23.72 12.39
C ILE A 70 -20.77 -24.15 10.98
N ARG A 71 -19.87 -23.37 10.38
CA ARG A 71 -19.17 -23.70 9.14
C ARG A 71 -17.70 -23.99 9.42
N TRP A 72 -17.31 -25.23 9.22
CA TRP A 72 -15.94 -25.71 9.41
C TRP A 72 -15.10 -25.44 8.16
N GLN A 73 -13.89 -24.89 8.35
CA GLN A 73 -12.95 -24.53 7.29
C GLN A 73 -11.54 -25.02 7.66
N ASP A 74 -11.18 -26.22 7.21
CA ASP A 74 -9.86 -26.79 7.47
C ASP A 74 -8.83 -26.29 6.45
N TYR A 75 -7.95 -25.39 6.89
CA TYR A 75 -6.98 -24.74 6.01
C TYR A 75 -5.74 -25.60 5.72
N ILE A 76 -5.57 -26.75 6.37
CA ILE A 76 -4.46 -27.67 6.08
C ILE A 76 -4.87 -28.68 5.02
N ASN A 77 -6.08 -29.23 5.13
CA ASN A 77 -6.56 -30.22 4.17
C ASN A 77 -6.98 -29.60 2.83
N ASP A 78 -7.39 -28.33 2.81
CA ASP A 78 -7.69 -27.57 1.58
C ASP A 78 -6.85 -26.28 1.49
N PRO A 79 -5.83 -26.23 0.62
CA PRO A 79 -5.00 -25.04 0.43
C PRO A 79 -5.77 -23.78 0.00
N SER A 80 -6.93 -23.92 -0.66
CA SER A 80 -7.73 -22.77 -1.09
C SER A 80 -8.36 -22.02 0.09
N ILE A 81 -8.71 -22.75 1.16
CA ILE A 81 -9.24 -22.18 2.40
C ILE A 81 -8.20 -21.29 3.07
N ARG A 82 -6.92 -21.68 3.02
CA ARG A 82 -5.82 -20.86 3.56
C ARG A 82 -5.72 -19.51 2.87
N GLU A 83 -5.87 -19.47 1.54
CA GLU A 83 -5.90 -18.21 0.78
C GLU A 83 -7.10 -17.34 1.17
N VAL A 84 -8.27 -17.95 1.35
CA VAL A 84 -9.49 -17.25 1.80
C VAL A 84 -9.32 -16.68 3.20
N MET A 85 -8.75 -17.45 4.14
CA MET A 85 -8.51 -17.02 5.52
C MET A 85 -7.57 -15.82 5.56
N PHE A 86 -6.43 -15.88 4.85
CA PHE A 86 -5.49 -14.76 4.77
C PHE A 86 -6.10 -13.53 4.12
N PHE A 87 -6.81 -13.71 3.00
CA PHE A 87 -7.51 -12.61 2.34
C PHE A 87 -8.54 -11.94 3.25
N ARG A 88 -9.27 -12.73 4.04
CA ARG A 88 -10.25 -12.22 5.01
C ARG A 88 -9.59 -11.46 6.15
N ALA A 89 -8.48 -11.97 6.70
CA ALA A 89 -7.70 -11.29 7.73
C ALA A 89 -7.12 -9.95 7.23
N GLU A 90 -6.58 -9.93 6.00
CA GLU A 90 -6.06 -8.73 5.35
C GLU A 90 -7.17 -7.69 5.11
N LYS A 91 -8.31 -8.12 4.57
CA LYS A 91 -9.48 -7.24 4.31
C LYS A 91 -10.00 -6.57 5.59
N LEU A 92 -9.92 -7.27 6.71
CA LEU A 92 -10.35 -6.78 8.02
C LEU A 92 -9.23 -6.08 8.80
N ALA A 93 -8.05 -5.91 8.18
CA ALA A 93 -6.87 -5.29 8.77
C ALA A 93 -6.47 -5.89 10.13
N ILE A 94 -6.62 -7.22 10.28
CA ILE A 94 -6.27 -7.93 11.52
C ILE A 94 -4.74 -7.90 11.71
N PRO A 95 -4.22 -7.34 12.81
CA PRO A 95 -2.79 -7.35 13.11
C PRO A 95 -2.21 -8.77 13.06
N LEU A 96 -1.01 -8.92 12.50
CA LEU A 96 -0.37 -10.22 12.33
C LEU A 96 -0.21 -10.99 13.65
N GLU A 97 0.01 -10.26 14.75
CA GLU A 97 0.14 -10.81 16.10
C GLU A 97 -1.17 -11.40 16.68
N LEU A 98 -2.32 -11.07 16.08
CA LEU A 98 -3.64 -11.60 16.47
C LEU A 98 -4.17 -12.66 15.51
N GLN A 99 -3.39 -13.03 14.49
CA GLN A 99 -3.75 -14.12 13.58
C GLN A 99 -3.32 -15.45 14.19
N SER A 100 -4.27 -16.14 14.82
CA SER A 100 -4.06 -17.41 15.51
C SER A 100 -4.25 -18.63 14.59
N HIS A 101 -3.80 -19.80 15.07
CA HIS A 101 -4.04 -21.11 14.47
C HIS A 101 -5.52 -21.52 14.43
N ILE A 102 -6.35 -20.88 15.25
CA ILE A 102 -7.81 -20.98 15.20
C ILE A 102 -8.36 -19.58 15.00
N MET A 103 -9.25 -19.39 14.02
CA MET A 103 -9.92 -18.13 13.79
C MET A 103 -11.42 -18.36 13.62
N VAL A 104 -12.21 -17.81 14.54
CA VAL A 104 -13.66 -17.94 14.59
C VAL A 104 -14.30 -16.61 14.23
N TYR A 105 -15.04 -16.57 13.12
CA TYR A 105 -15.71 -15.38 12.62
C TYR A 105 -17.21 -15.48 12.88
N PHE A 106 -17.73 -14.56 13.68
CA PHE A 106 -19.15 -14.48 14.01
C PHE A 106 -19.88 -13.52 13.07
N GLU A 107 -20.99 -13.97 12.50
CA GLU A 107 -21.84 -13.21 11.59
C GLU A 107 -23.28 -13.15 12.17
N PRO A 108 -23.92 -11.97 12.23
CA PRO A 108 -23.52 -10.67 11.63
C PRO A 108 -22.63 -9.78 12.51
N SER A 109 -22.28 -10.20 13.73
CA SER A 109 -21.70 -9.37 14.81
C SER A 109 -20.30 -8.79 14.55
N GLN A 110 -19.71 -9.10 13.39
CA GLN A 110 -18.33 -8.74 13.01
C GLN A 110 -17.33 -8.97 14.15
N THR A 111 -17.57 -9.99 14.97
CA THR A 111 -16.70 -10.36 16.08
C THR A 111 -15.79 -11.48 15.62
N ILE A 112 -14.53 -11.40 16.00
CA ILE A 112 -13.52 -12.39 15.61
C ILE A 112 -12.83 -12.87 16.88
N VAL A 113 -12.82 -14.19 17.06
CA VAL A 113 -12.15 -14.83 18.19
C VAL A 113 -11.00 -15.68 17.67
N GLY A 114 -9.79 -15.45 18.18
CA GLY A 114 -8.57 -16.15 17.80
C GLY A 114 -8.06 -17.07 18.90
N GLY A 115 -7.72 -18.30 18.54
CA GLY A 115 -7.05 -19.28 19.41
C GLY A 115 -7.94 -19.87 20.51
N HIS A 116 -7.42 -19.96 21.74
CA HIS A 116 -7.96 -20.74 22.84
C HIS A 116 -8.51 -19.86 23.96
N LEU A 117 -9.74 -19.36 23.78
CA LEU A 117 -10.41 -18.58 24.82
C LEU A 117 -11.20 -19.49 25.78
N PRO A 118 -11.24 -19.17 27.09
CA PRO A 118 -12.16 -19.82 28.01
C PRO A 118 -13.61 -19.47 27.66
N LEU A 119 -14.54 -20.41 27.89
CA LEU A 119 -15.96 -20.20 27.62
C LEU A 119 -16.53 -18.98 28.34
N SER A 120 -16.08 -18.70 29.56
CA SER A 120 -16.50 -17.54 30.36
C SER A 120 -16.19 -16.20 29.69
N LEU A 121 -15.05 -16.09 29.01
CA LEU A 121 -14.68 -14.90 28.25
C LEU A 121 -15.44 -14.85 26.93
N MET A 122 -15.60 -15.99 26.24
CA MET A 122 -16.40 -16.06 25.01
C MET A 122 -17.87 -15.65 25.26
N GLU A 123 -18.45 -16.06 26.38
CA GLU A 123 -19.80 -15.66 26.77
C GLU A 123 -19.92 -14.14 26.98
N GLN A 124 -18.95 -13.53 27.68
CA GLN A 124 -18.90 -12.07 27.85
C GLN A 124 -18.78 -11.34 26.51
N ILE A 125 -17.98 -11.88 25.59
CA ILE A 125 -17.81 -11.33 24.24
C ILE A 125 -19.13 -11.41 23.46
N LEU A 126 -19.81 -12.56 23.45
CA LEU A 126 -21.02 -12.75 22.64
C LEU A 126 -22.27 -12.07 23.21
N ASN A 127 -22.32 -11.83 24.52
CA ASN A 127 -23.43 -11.17 25.19
C ASN A 127 -23.26 -9.65 25.33
N ARG A 128 -22.16 -9.07 24.83
CA ARG A 128 -21.91 -7.63 24.91
C ARG A 128 -22.84 -6.84 23.98
N ASP A 129 -23.00 -5.55 24.26
CA ASP A 129 -23.60 -4.62 23.30
C ASP A 129 -22.59 -4.31 22.18
N GLU A 130 -22.85 -4.86 21.00
CA GLU A 130 -22.00 -4.70 19.81
C GLU A 130 -21.94 -3.26 19.30
N SER A 131 -22.96 -2.44 19.58
CA SER A 131 -23.03 -1.05 19.08
C SER A 131 -22.01 -0.12 19.73
N LEU A 132 -21.43 -0.52 20.87
CA LEU A 132 -20.48 0.27 21.64
C LEU A 132 -19.06 0.25 21.07
N TYR A 133 -18.70 -0.74 20.24
CA TYR A 133 -17.33 -0.95 19.79
C TYR A 133 -17.22 -0.84 18.26
N PRO A 134 -16.12 -0.31 17.71
CA PRO A 134 -15.86 -0.36 16.28
C PRO A 134 -15.72 -1.80 15.82
N ALA A 135 -16.36 -2.12 14.70
CA ALA A 135 -16.26 -3.44 14.09
C ALA A 135 -15.09 -3.52 13.09
N PRO A 136 -14.38 -4.67 13.00
CA PRO A 136 -14.55 -5.85 13.83
C PRO A 136 -13.86 -5.74 15.21
N LEU A 137 -14.47 -6.31 16.25
CA LEU A 137 -13.77 -6.56 17.53
C LEU A 137 -13.03 -7.90 17.41
N ILE A 138 -11.72 -7.87 17.59
CA ILE A 138 -10.87 -9.06 17.60
C ILE A 138 -10.43 -9.34 19.03
N VAL A 139 -10.67 -10.56 19.49
CA VAL A 139 -10.17 -11.05 20.77
C VAL A 139 -9.39 -12.33 20.55
N SER A 140 -8.13 -12.37 20.96
CA SER A 140 -7.25 -13.51 20.67
C SER A 140 -6.43 -13.93 21.87
N GLN A 141 -6.21 -15.23 22.01
CA GLN A 141 -5.29 -15.86 22.95
C GLN A 141 -4.77 -17.11 22.25
N ASP A 142 -3.46 -17.28 22.08
CA ASP A 142 -2.89 -18.42 21.30
C ASP A 142 -2.22 -19.47 22.20
N GLU A 143 -2.25 -19.29 23.52
CA GLU A 143 -1.62 -20.21 24.48
C GLU A 143 -2.59 -21.33 24.89
N MET A 144 -2.16 -22.59 24.83
CA MET A 144 -2.94 -23.68 25.43
C MET A 144 -2.90 -23.57 26.95
N VAL A 145 -4.03 -23.20 27.56
CA VAL A 145 -4.17 -23.04 29.02
C VAL A 145 -5.10 -24.12 29.56
N ASP A 146 -4.69 -24.75 30.65
CA ASP A 146 -5.58 -25.55 31.48
C ASP A 146 -6.47 -24.60 32.29
N PHE A 147 -7.73 -24.47 31.89
CA PHE A 147 -8.67 -23.55 32.51
C PHE A 147 -9.09 -23.95 33.94
N ASP A 148 -8.75 -25.17 34.38
CA ASP A 148 -8.97 -25.62 35.76
C ASP A 148 -7.83 -25.20 36.70
N ASP A 149 -6.66 -24.81 36.17
CA ASP A 149 -5.55 -24.27 36.95
C ASP A 149 -5.64 -22.74 37.06
N ALA A 150 -6.12 -22.26 38.22
CA ALA A 150 -6.22 -20.83 38.51
C ALA A 150 -4.89 -20.08 38.33
N LYS A 151 -3.74 -20.70 38.59
CA LYS A 151 -2.43 -20.04 38.36
C LYS A 151 -2.07 -19.95 36.88
N ALA A 152 -2.52 -20.90 36.07
CA ALA A 152 -2.32 -20.83 34.63
C ALA A 152 -3.19 -19.71 34.05
N VAL A 153 -4.46 -19.63 34.47
CA VAL A 153 -5.39 -18.57 34.08
C VAL A 153 -4.88 -17.18 34.50
N SER A 154 -4.36 -17.02 35.72
CA SER A 154 -3.82 -15.73 36.20
C SER A 154 -2.62 -15.22 35.39
N ASN A 155 -1.77 -16.15 34.92
CA ASN A 155 -0.50 -15.83 34.27
C ASN A 155 -0.60 -15.69 32.76
N THR A 156 -1.72 -16.09 32.15
CA THR A 156 -1.93 -15.96 30.70
C THR A 156 -2.77 -14.74 30.38
N ASN A 157 -2.32 -14.01 29.37
CA ASN A 157 -3.02 -12.85 28.86
C ASN A 157 -3.79 -13.19 27.58
N TYR A 158 -4.86 -12.45 27.36
CA TYR A 158 -5.55 -12.36 26.09
C TYR A 158 -5.41 -10.94 25.52
N TYR A 159 -5.61 -10.82 24.22
CA TYR A 159 -5.43 -9.58 23.48
C TYR A 159 -6.76 -9.14 22.87
N VAL A 160 -7.01 -7.84 22.91
CA VAL A 160 -8.20 -7.22 22.32
C VAL A 160 -7.78 -6.12 21.37
N TYR A 161 -8.42 -6.09 20.20
CA TYR A 161 -8.18 -5.07 19.20
C TYR A 161 -9.49 -4.63 18.54
N SER A 162 -9.64 -3.33 18.42
CA SER A 162 -10.66 -2.68 17.62
C SER A 162 -9.97 -1.72 16.65
N PRO A 163 -10.42 -1.62 15.38
CA PRO A 163 -9.86 -0.68 14.41
C PRO A 163 -9.81 0.74 14.97
N GLY A 164 -8.66 1.39 14.79
CA GLY A 164 -8.40 2.75 15.30
C GLY A 164 -7.78 2.82 16.70
N TYR A 165 -7.58 1.68 17.38
CA TYR A 165 -6.98 1.61 18.72
C TYR A 165 -5.71 0.75 18.73
N GLU A 166 -4.87 0.90 19.76
CA GLU A 166 -3.72 0.02 20.00
C GLU A 166 -4.23 -1.32 20.53
N VAL A 167 -3.52 -2.41 20.20
CA VAL A 167 -3.80 -3.74 20.78
C VAL A 167 -3.64 -3.66 22.29
N GLN A 168 -4.69 -4.03 23.01
CA GLN A 168 -4.68 -4.09 24.47
C GLN A 168 -4.47 -5.52 24.94
N SER A 169 -3.79 -5.70 26.07
CA SER A 169 -3.55 -7.00 26.68
C SER A 169 -4.04 -7.02 28.13
N TYR A 170 -4.79 -8.04 28.50
CA TYR A 170 -5.32 -8.23 29.86
C TYR A 170 -5.15 -9.67 30.30
N SER A 171 -5.09 -9.92 31.60
CA SER A 171 -5.08 -11.29 32.14
C SER A 171 -6.45 -11.96 31.95
N LEU A 172 -6.47 -13.27 31.70
CA LEU A 172 -7.74 -14.02 31.54
C LEU A 172 -8.66 -13.91 32.76
N GLU A 173 -8.11 -13.77 33.97
CA GLU A 173 -8.91 -13.58 35.20
C GLU A 173 -9.74 -12.30 35.19
N GLN A 174 -9.28 -11.28 34.47
CA GLN A 174 -9.94 -9.98 34.45
C GLN A 174 -11.20 -9.96 33.59
N GLY A 175 -11.40 -10.96 32.72
CA GLY A 175 -12.51 -10.99 31.77
C GLY A 175 -12.52 -9.78 30.83
N LEU A 176 -13.64 -9.57 30.13
CA LEU A 176 -13.79 -8.48 29.17
C LEU A 176 -13.94 -7.10 29.85
N THR A 177 -14.38 -7.05 31.11
CA THR A 177 -14.69 -5.80 31.82
C THR A 177 -13.55 -4.79 31.81
N SER A 178 -12.30 -5.24 31.97
CA SER A 178 -11.13 -4.35 31.92
C SER A 178 -10.95 -3.66 30.58
N TYR A 179 -11.31 -4.33 29.48
CA TYR A 179 -11.35 -3.70 28.16
C TYR A 179 -12.50 -2.71 28.04
N GLN A 180 -13.67 -3.02 28.59
CA GLN A 180 -14.83 -2.13 28.55
C GLN A 180 -14.55 -0.82 29.30
N ASP A 181 -14.01 -0.91 30.52
CA ASP A 181 -13.61 0.24 31.34
C ASP A 181 -12.55 1.09 30.64
N TRP A 182 -11.57 0.44 30.01
CA TRP A 182 -10.55 1.14 29.23
C TRP A 182 -11.15 1.82 27.99
N PHE A 183 -12.05 1.15 27.28
CA PHE A 183 -12.65 1.66 26.06
C PHE A 183 -13.54 2.87 26.34
N GLU A 184 -14.34 2.84 27.41
CA GLU A 184 -15.20 3.96 27.81
C GLU A 184 -14.40 5.26 28.04
N VAL A 185 -13.20 5.15 28.61
CA VAL A 185 -12.31 6.30 28.85
C VAL A 185 -11.59 6.75 27.58
N ASN A 186 -11.29 5.83 26.66
CA ASN A 186 -10.44 6.10 25.49
C ASN A 186 -11.20 6.22 24.17
N GLN A 187 -12.52 6.06 24.17
CA GLN A 187 -13.33 6.08 22.95
C GLN A 187 -13.17 7.38 22.14
N ASP A 188 -12.99 8.53 22.82
CA ASP A 188 -12.79 9.84 22.21
C ASP A 188 -11.34 10.11 21.73
N ASN A 189 -10.37 9.29 22.17
CA ASN A 189 -8.94 9.41 21.86
C ASN A 189 -8.52 8.69 20.56
N GLN A 190 -9.46 8.30 19.68
CA GLN A 190 -9.14 7.72 18.37
C GLN A 190 -8.12 8.55 17.57
N MET A 191 -8.13 9.87 17.76
CA MET A 191 -7.19 10.77 17.11
C MET A 191 -5.73 10.62 17.58
N GLU A 192 -5.47 10.19 18.82
CA GLU A 192 -4.11 10.12 19.38
C GLU A 192 -3.38 8.84 18.94
N VAL A 193 -4.07 7.70 18.86
CA VAL A 193 -3.48 6.43 18.39
C VAL A 193 -3.16 6.48 16.89
N VAL A 194 -4.04 7.07 16.09
CA VAL A 194 -3.82 7.36 14.67
C VAL A 194 -2.54 8.17 14.44
N THR A 195 -2.22 9.12 15.33
CA THR A 195 -1.03 9.97 15.19
C THR A 195 0.29 9.29 15.59
N LYS A 196 0.25 8.19 16.34
CA LYS A 196 1.47 7.42 16.67
C LYS A 196 1.98 6.60 15.49
N GLY A 197 1.09 6.02 14.68
CA GLY A 197 1.46 5.37 13.42
C GLY A 197 1.79 6.37 12.30
N LEU A 198 1.09 7.50 12.28
CA LEU A 198 1.23 8.54 11.27
C LEU A 198 1.89 9.80 11.85
N THR A 199 3.19 9.71 12.15
CA THR A 199 3.92 10.87 12.66
C THR A 199 4.14 11.89 11.54
N LEU A 200 3.88 13.18 11.80
CA LEU A 200 4.19 14.28 10.88
C LEU A 200 5.64 14.19 10.32
N PRO A 201 6.67 13.85 11.14
CA PRO A 201 8.02 13.55 10.66
C PRO A 201 8.10 12.45 9.60
N LEU A 202 7.31 11.38 9.72
CA LEU A 202 7.30 10.28 8.75
C LEU A 202 6.80 10.76 7.39
N VAL A 203 5.69 11.49 7.35
CA VAL A 203 5.12 12.02 6.08
C VAL A 203 6.09 13.01 5.43
N LEU A 204 6.67 13.91 6.23
CA LEU A 204 7.65 14.89 5.74
C LEU A 204 8.93 14.22 5.25
N GLY A 205 9.48 13.29 6.03
CA GLY A 205 10.71 12.56 5.71
C GLY A 205 10.54 11.66 4.50
N ALA A 206 9.45 10.90 4.44
CA ALA A 206 9.13 10.03 3.30
C ALA A 206 8.95 10.84 2.02
N GLY A 207 8.20 11.96 2.07
CA GLY A 207 8.04 12.84 0.92
C GLY A 207 9.36 13.45 0.46
N PHE A 208 10.20 13.91 1.39
CA PHE A 208 11.50 14.48 1.07
C PHE A 208 12.45 13.46 0.44
N VAL A 209 12.56 12.26 1.05
CA VAL A 209 13.37 11.15 0.53
C VAL A 209 12.87 10.70 -0.83
N ASP A 210 11.56 10.64 -1.03
CA ASP A 210 10.97 10.30 -2.33
C ASP A 210 11.29 11.35 -3.40
N GLY A 211 11.31 12.63 -3.02
CA GLY A 211 11.74 13.73 -3.87
C GLY A 211 13.22 13.65 -4.29
N LEU A 212 14.04 12.84 -3.59
CA LEU A 212 15.43 12.61 -3.95
C LEU A 212 15.63 11.54 -5.06
N ASN A 213 14.56 11.17 -5.76
CA ASN A 213 14.60 10.13 -6.77
C ASN A 213 15.56 10.44 -7.95
N PRO A 214 16.50 9.52 -8.28
CA PRO A 214 17.44 9.70 -9.39
C PRO A 214 16.77 9.94 -10.76
N CYS A 215 15.56 9.42 -10.98
CA CYS A 215 14.78 9.61 -12.21
C CYS A 215 14.32 11.06 -12.37
N ALA A 216 13.73 11.66 -11.34
CA ALA A 216 13.24 13.03 -11.36
C ALA A 216 14.38 14.04 -11.51
N PHE A 217 15.46 13.86 -10.73
CA PHE A 217 16.64 14.71 -10.83
C PHE A 217 17.32 14.63 -12.20
N GLY A 218 17.47 13.43 -12.74
CA GLY A 218 18.14 13.19 -14.01
C GLY A 218 17.56 14.06 -15.14
N VAL A 219 16.23 14.08 -15.23
CA VAL A 219 15.47 14.81 -16.26
C VAL A 219 15.43 16.32 -15.98
N LEU A 220 15.19 16.74 -14.73
CA LEU A 220 15.21 18.16 -14.36
C LEU A 220 16.58 18.81 -14.68
N PHE A 221 17.68 18.13 -14.33
CA PHE A 221 19.03 18.61 -14.66
C PHE A 221 19.26 18.72 -16.17
N PHE A 222 18.79 17.74 -16.95
CA PHE A 222 18.89 17.80 -18.40
C PHE A 222 18.10 19.00 -18.96
N PHE A 223 16.89 19.22 -18.44
CA PHE A 223 16.03 20.33 -18.83
C PHE A 223 16.67 21.68 -18.53
N ILE A 224 17.16 21.90 -17.30
CA ILE A 224 17.88 23.13 -16.91
C ILE A 224 19.11 23.34 -17.79
N ALA A 225 19.88 22.29 -18.07
CA ALA A 225 21.07 22.37 -18.91
C ALA A 225 20.75 22.78 -20.35
N VAL A 226 19.64 22.31 -20.91
CA VAL A 226 19.16 22.72 -22.24
C VAL A 226 18.73 24.18 -22.24
N LEU A 227 17.94 24.61 -21.26
CA LEU A 227 17.50 26.01 -21.16
C LEU A 227 18.66 26.99 -20.97
N ALA A 228 19.65 26.60 -20.18
CA ALA A 228 20.89 27.37 -19.99
C ALA A 228 21.73 27.45 -21.28
N ALA A 229 21.84 26.34 -22.04
CA ALA A 229 22.54 26.31 -23.31
C ALA A 229 21.88 27.20 -24.38
N LEU A 230 20.56 27.39 -24.31
CA LEU A 230 19.79 28.28 -25.18
C LEU A 230 19.88 29.76 -24.77
N LYS A 231 20.76 30.12 -23.81
CA LYS A 231 20.96 31.50 -23.30
C LYS A 231 19.66 32.19 -22.86
N ARG A 232 18.68 31.43 -22.35
CA ARG A 232 17.44 32.01 -21.81
C ARG A 232 17.73 32.85 -20.58
N THR A 233 16.93 33.91 -20.37
CA THR A 233 17.03 34.74 -19.17
C THR A 233 16.73 33.94 -17.91
N LYS A 234 17.34 34.29 -16.78
CA LYS A 234 17.10 33.63 -15.48
C LYS A 234 15.61 33.56 -15.13
N LYS A 235 14.85 34.62 -15.44
CA LYS A 235 13.39 34.67 -15.26
C LYS A 235 12.65 33.60 -16.07
N ASN A 236 13.03 33.39 -17.32
CA ASN A 236 12.41 32.35 -18.15
C ASN A 236 12.77 30.95 -17.66
N ILE A 237 14.01 30.73 -17.21
CA ILE A 237 14.42 29.43 -16.63
C ILE A 237 13.58 29.13 -15.39
N LEU A 238 13.37 30.11 -14.51
CA LEU A 238 12.56 29.94 -13.30
C LEU A 238 11.09 29.68 -13.61
N LEU A 239 10.48 30.45 -14.53
CA LEU A 239 9.08 30.26 -14.91
C LEU A 239 8.85 28.91 -15.61
N THR A 240 9.67 28.58 -16.60
CA THR A 240 9.52 27.33 -17.36
C THR A 240 9.85 26.12 -16.47
N GLY A 241 10.84 26.22 -15.60
CA GLY A 241 11.15 25.19 -14.60
C GLY A 241 10.05 25.04 -13.53
N GLY A 242 9.44 26.15 -13.10
CA GLY A 242 8.29 26.13 -12.19
C GLY A 242 7.08 25.44 -12.81
N VAL A 243 6.76 25.72 -14.07
CA VAL A 243 5.68 25.05 -14.81
C VAL A 243 5.95 23.55 -14.96
N TYR A 244 7.20 23.15 -15.19
CA TYR A 244 7.60 21.74 -15.20
C TYR A 244 7.36 21.07 -13.84
N ILE A 245 7.75 21.73 -12.74
CA ILE A 245 7.53 21.24 -11.38
C ILE A 245 6.04 21.12 -11.05
N ILE A 246 5.22 22.09 -11.45
CA ILE A 246 3.75 22.03 -11.28
C ILE A 246 3.17 20.83 -12.04
N GLY A 247 3.68 20.54 -13.23
CA GLY A 247 3.27 19.34 -13.99
C GLY A 247 3.56 18.04 -13.22
N ILE A 248 4.74 17.93 -12.60
CA ILE A 248 5.10 16.79 -11.74
C ILE A 248 4.18 16.71 -10.52
N PHE A 249 3.98 17.84 -9.82
CA PHE A 249 3.12 17.93 -8.64
C PHE A 249 1.70 17.45 -8.95
N LEU A 250 1.11 17.92 -10.05
CA LEU A 250 -0.23 17.53 -10.46
C LEU A 250 -0.32 16.06 -10.89
N ALA A 251 0.68 15.53 -11.60
CA ALA A 251 0.71 14.12 -11.95
C ALA A 251 0.68 13.25 -10.69
N TYR A 252 1.56 13.53 -9.73
CA TYR A 252 1.60 12.82 -8.46
C TYR A 252 0.30 12.99 -7.66
N LEU A 253 -0.21 14.20 -7.54
CA LEU A 253 -1.45 14.46 -6.82
C LEU A 253 -2.65 13.68 -7.42
N LEU A 254 -2.77 13.65 -8.75
CA LEU A 254 -3.81 12.88 -9.44
C LEU A 254 -3.65 11.37 -9.23
N ILE A 255 -2.40 10.88 -9.25
CA ILE A 255 -2.10 9.50 -8.89
C ILE A 255 -2.57 9.24 -7.45
N GLY A 256 -2.21 10.10 -6.49
CA GLY A 256 -2.61 9.96 -5.09
C GLY A 256 -4.13 9.92 -4.88
N PHE A 257 -4.88 10.82 -5.51
CA PHE A 257 -6.35 10.77 -5.50
C PHE A 257 -6.89 9.49 -6.15
N GLY A 258 -6.25 9.03 -7.24
CA GLY A 258 -6.56 7.77 -7.88
C GLY A 258 -6.35 6.58 -6.95
N LEU A 259 -5.24 6.55 -6.20
CA LEU A 259 -4.95 5.49 -5.23
C LEU A 259 -5.95 5.47 -4.07
N ILE A 260 -6.27 6.63 -3.46
CA ILE A 260 -7.24 6.69 -2.36
C ILE A 260 -8.59 6.10 -2.80
N LYS A 261 -9.03 6.37 -4.04
CA LYS A 261 -10.26 5.76 -4.58
C LYS A 261 -10.09 4.29 -4.93
N ALA A 262 -8.94 3.90 -5.49
CA ALA A 262 -8.69 2.54 -5.93
C ALA A 262 -8.53 1.55 -4.77
N ILE A 263 -7.98 1.98 -3.63
CA ILE A 263 -7.83 1.15 -2.42
C ILE A 263 -9.19 0.66 -1.90
N ASN A 264 -10.25 1.46 -2.05
CA ASN A 264 -11.60 1.05 -1.63
C ASN A 264 -12.31 0.11 -2.64
N VAL A 265 -11.77 -0.05 -3.85
CA VAL A 265 -12.43 -0.76 -4.97
C VAL A 265 -11.65 -2.01 -5.40
N ILE A 266 -10.34 -2.06 -5.16
CA ILE A 266 -9.49 -3.19 -5.53
C ILE A 266 -9.31 -4.08 -4.29
N PRO A 267 -9.94 -5.28 -4.24
CA PRO A 267 -9.89 -6.15 -3.07
C PRO A 267 -8.49 -6.67 -2.72
N SER A 268 -7.51 -6.61 -3.63
CA SER A 268 -6.14 -7.11 -3.41
C SER A 268 -5.15 -5.96 -3.20
N HIS A 269 -4.68 -5.71 -1.96
CA HIS A 269 -3.68 -4.65 -1.66
C HIS A 269 -2.36 -4.88 -2.42
N HIS A 270 -2.07 -6.13 -2.76
CA HIS A 270 -0.89 -6.52 -3.52
C HIS A 270 -0.95 -6.22 -5.04
N PHE A 271 -2.10 -5.82 -5.62
CA PHE A 271 -2.17 -5.58 -7.07
C PHE A 271 -1.34 -4.36 -7.50
N ALA A 272 -1.46 -3.24 -6.78
CA ALA A 272 -0.67 -2.04 -7.07
C ALA A 272 0.83 -2.30 -6.87
N ALA A 273 1.20 -3.10 -5.86
CA ALA A 273 2.57 -3.54 -5.62
C ALA A 273 3.07 -4.44 -6.76
N LYS A 274 2.30 -5.44 -7.20
CA LYS A 274 2.64 -6.33 -8.33
C LYS A 274 2.85 -5.55 -9.62
N VAL A 275 1.96 -4.60 -9.93
CA VAL A 275 2.09 -3.71 -11.11
C VAL A 275 3.34 -2.85 -10.99
N SER A 276 3.63 -2.28 -9.82
CA SER A 276 4.81 -1.46 -9.58
C SER A 276 6.11 -2.26 -9.72
N VAL A 277 6.18 -3.46 -9.14
CA VAL A 277 7.32 -4.38 -9.29
C VAL A 277 7.51 -4.78 -10.76
N ALA A 278 6.44 -5.12 -11.48
CA ALA A 278 6.52 -5.46 -12.89
C ALA A 278 7.10 -4.30 -13.73
N LEU A 279 6.64 -3.06 -13.48
CA LEU A 279 7.17 -1.88 -14.16
C LEU A 279 8.62 -1.56 -13.76
N LEU A 280 8.96 -1.67 -12.47
CA LEU A 280 10.32 -1.49 -11.95
C LEU A 280 11.30 -2.46 -12.60
N VAL A 281 10.94 -3.76 -12.64
CA VAL A 281 11.74 -4.79 -13.29
C VAL A 281 11.88 -4.49 -14.77
N LEU A 282 10.80 -4.13 -15.47
CA LEU A 282 10.86 -3.78 -16.89
C LEU A 282 11.79 -2.58 -17.17
N VAL A 283 11.67 -1.50 -16.40
CA VAL A 283 12.52 -0.30 -16.53
C VAL A 283 13.97 -0.61 -16.13
N GLY A 284 14.16 -1.36 -15.05
CA GLY A 284 15.47 -1.82 -14.57
C GLY A 284 16.18 -2.69 -15.60
N SER A 285 15.49 -3.66 -16.19
CA SER A 285 16.01 -4.51 -17.25
C SER A 285 16.39 -3.72 -18.49
N ILE A 286 15.59 -2.74 -18.91
CA ILE A 286 15.94 -1.86 -20.03
C ILE A 286 17.22 -1.05 -19.72
N ASN A 287 17.36 -0.51 -18.52
CA ASN A 287 18.57 0.22 -18.14
C ASN A 287 19.81 -0.70 -18.04
N LEU A 288 19.65 -1.91 -17.50
CA LEU A 288 20.72 -2.91 -17.40
C LEU A 288 21.18 -3.41 -18.77
N LEU A 289 20.24 -3.66 -19.69
CA LEU A 289 20.55 -4.05 -21.08
C LEU A 289 21.33 -2.97 -21.82
N ASN A 290 20.97 -1.69 -21.61
CA ASN A 290 21.73 -0.56 -22.18
C ASN A 290 23.16 -0.46 -21.61
N LEU A 291 23.39 -0.97 -20.41
CA LEU A 291 24.68 -0.93 -19.71
C LEU A 291 25.60 -2.09 -20.13
N LEU A 292 25.06 -3.30 -20.23
CA LEU A 292 25.79 -4.51 -20.60
C LEU A 292 26.06 -4.61 -22.10
N LEU A 293 25.16 -4.08 -22.94
CA LEU A 293 25.27 -4.17 -24.38
C LEU A 293 25.13 -2.79 -25.05
N PRO A 294 26.16 -1.92 -25.00
CA PRO A 294 26.14 -0.64 -25.72
C PRO A 294 25.99 -0.80 -27.25
N SER A 295 26.28 -2.00 -27.77
CA SER A 295 26.12 -2.39 -29.18
C SER A 295 24.71 -2.86 -29.53
N PHE A 296 23.95 -3.41 -28.57
CA PHE A 296 22.57 -3.82 -28.76
C PHE A 296 21.70 -2.58 -28.60
N LYS A 297 21.63 -1.81 -29.70
CA LYS A 297 20.71 -0.67 -29.83
C LYS A 297 19.26 -1.19 -29.91
N LEU A 298 18.76 -1.81 -28.85
CA LEU A 298 17.35 -1.67 -28.44
C LEU A 298 17.14 -0.23 -27.95
N GLY A 299 17.61 0.72 -28.73
CA GLY A 299 17.10 2.05 -28.63
C GLY A 299 15.65 1.92 -29.04
N TYR A 300 14.76 2.34 -28.16
CA TYR A 300 13.97 3.50 -28.53
C TYR A 300 14.93 4.60 -29.01
N LYS A 301 15.53 4.41 -30.19
CA LYS A 301 15.95 5.50 -31.04
C LYS A 301 14.63 6.20 -31.22
N ILE A 302 14.43 7.26 -30.45
CA ILE A 302 13.59 8.37 -30.86
C ILE A 302 13.86 8.47 -32.37
N PRO A 303 12.89 8.06 -33.23
CA PRO A 303 13.16 7.95 -34.65
C PRO A 303 13.69 9.31 -35.09
N ARG A 304 14.63 9.40 -36.05
CA ARG A 304 15.25 10.68 -36.43
C ARG A 304 14.20 11.79 -36.71
N ILE A 305 12.98 11.39 -37.08
CA ILE A 305 11.78 12.21 -37.26
C ILE A 305 11.24 12.82 -35.94
N SER A 306 11.29 12.08 -34.84
CA SER A 306 10.90 12.53 -33.49
C SER A 306 12.02 13.30 -32.78
N LYS A 307 13.31 13.09 -33.13
CA LYS A 307 14.41 13.93 -32.61
C LYS A 307 14.30 15.37 -33.09
N SER A 308 13.75 15.64 -34.28
CA SER A 308 13.52 17.02 -34.70
C SER A 308 12.36 17.63 -33.93
N LYS A 309 11.20 16.97 -33.85
CA LYS A 309 10.02 17.51 -33.16
C LYS A 309 10.15 17.59 -31.64
N ILE A 310 10.71 16.58 -30.97
CA ILE A 310 10.98 16.63 -29.52
C ILE A 310 11.99 17.71 -29.21
N LYS A 311 13.07 17.82 -30.00
CA LYS A 311 14.06 18.88 -29.83
C LYS A 311 13.45 20.23 -30.16
N GLU A 312 12.52 20.35 -31.11
CA GLU A 312 11.81 21.58 -31.45
C GLU A 312 10.81 21.98 -30.35
N TYR A 313 10.05 21.06 -29.76
CA TYR A 313 9.19 21.31 -28.59
C TYR A 313 10.00 21.61 -27.30
N LEU A 314 11.15 20.94 -27.09
CA LEU A 314 12.08 21.25 -25.99
C LEU A 314 12.87 22.55 -26.21
N ILE A 315 13.22 22.90 -27.46
CA ILE A 315 13.96 24.12 -27.83
C ILE A 315 13.01 25.33 -27.85
N GLN A 316 11.75 25.16 -28.24
CA GLN A 316 10.77 26.24 -28.19
C GLN A 316 10.56 26.74 -26.76
N GLY A 317 10.80 25.89 -25.75
CA GLY A 317 10.84 26.32 -24.34
C GLY A 317 9.53 26.93 -23.87
N THR A 318 8.42 26.49 -24.48
CA THR A 318 7.08 27.01 -24.26
C THR A 318 6.50 26.39 -22.99
N TYR A 319 5.77 27.17 -22.19
CA TYR A 319 5.16 26.70 -20.95
C TYR A 319 4.37 25.37 -21.08
N PRO A 320 3.57 25.14 -22.15
CA PRO A 320 2.85 23.87 -22.33
C PRO A 320 3.77 22.66 -22.48
N ALA A 321 4.89 22.80 -23.18
CA ALA A 321 5.85 21.71 -23.38
C ALA A 321 6.55 21.35 -22.06
N ALA A 322 6.86 22.36 -21.25
CA ALA A 322 7.41 22.16 -19.91
C ALA A 322 6.40 21.45 -18.98
N PHE A 323 5.13 21.85 -19.03
CA PHE A 323 4.05 21.24 -18.26
C PHE A 323 3.86 19.76 -18.62
N ILE A 324 3.68 19.45 -19.92
CA ILE A 324 3.49 18.09 -20.42
C ILE A 324 4.73 17.24 -20.12
N GLY A 325 5.92 17.80 -20.31
CA GLY A 325 7.18 17.14 -19.96
C GLY A 325 7.24 16.79 -18.48
N GLY A 326 6.91 17.73 -17.61
CA GLY A 326 6.82 17.51 -16.16
C GLY A 326 5.80 16.44 -15.80
N PHE A 327 4.59 16.53 -16.37
CA PHE A 327 3.51 15.58 -16.12
C PHE A 327 3.89 14.14 -16.50
N LEU A 328 4.44 13.93 -17.70
CA LEU A 328 4.89 12.62 -18.17
C LEU A 328 6.03 12.07 -17.31
N VAL A 329 6.96 12.93 -16.87
CA VAL A 329 8.04 12.53 -15.97
C VAL A 329 7.49 12.15 -14.60
N GLY A 330 6.51 12.88 -14.07
CA GLY A 330 5.80 12.52 -12.84
C GLY A 330 5.19 11.13 -12.94
N LEU A 331 4.47 10.83 -14.01
CA LEU A 331 3.91 9.50 -14.27
C LEU A 331 4.98 8.40 -14.34
N CYS A 332 6.15 8.69 -14.93
CA CYS A 332 7.26 7.75 -15.04
C CYS A 332 8.06 7.59 -13.74
N THR A 333 7.96 8.54 -12.81
CA THR A 333 8.64 8.50 -11.52
C THR A 333 7.85 7.65 -10.53
N PHE A 334 6.52 7.62 -10.66
CA PHE A 334 5.64 6.82 -9.80
C PHE A 334 6.10 5.36 -9.66
N PRO A 335 6.46 4.58 -10.70
CA PRO A 335 6.95 3.22 -10.50
C PRO A 335 8.25 3.14 -9.68
N CYS A 336 9.12 4.14 -9.81
CA CYS A 336 10.41 4.16 -9.11
C CYS A 336 10.26 4.52 -7.61
N SER A 337 9.19 5.21 -7.29
CA SER A 337 8.84 5.78 -5.98
C SER A 337 7.60 5.14 -5.35
N GLY A 338 6.97 4.23 -6.09
CA GLY A 338 5.58 3.84 -5.90
C GLY A 338 5.37 3.08 -4.61
N GLY A 339 6.35 2.27 -4.18
CA GLY A 339 6.29 1.57 -2.90
C GLY A 339 6.18 2.52 -1.71
N ILE A 340 7.00 3.58 -1.68
CA ILE A 340 6.95 4.60 -0.63
C ILE A 340 5.63 5.37 -0.70
N TYR A 341 5.21 5.77 -1.90
CA TYR A 341 3.98 6.53 -2.11
C TYR A 341 2.71 5.74 -1.73
N VAL A 342 2.61 4.50 -2.20
CA VAL A 342 1.50 3.57 -1.92
C VAL A 342 1.47 3.24 -0.42
N GLY A 343 2.62 2.97 0.20
CA GLY A 343 2.70 2.65 1.63
C GLY A 343 2.18 3.79 2.51
N ILE A 344 2.60 5.03 2.21
CA ILE A 344 2.10 6.21 2.93
C ILE A 344 0.60 6.41 2.68
N ILE A 345 0.13 6.33 1.43
CA ILE A 345 -1.30 6.51 1.13
C ILE A 345 -2.16 5.40 1.76
N GLY A 346 -1.69 4.15 1.77
CA GLY A 346 -2.37 3.05 2.43
C GLY A 346 -2.54 3.30 3.93
N LEU A 347 -1.46 3.74 4.59
CA LEU A 347 -1.51 4.12 5.99
C LEU A 347 -2.47 5.31 6.23
N LEU A 348 -2.44 6.34 5.37
CA LEU A 348 -3.38 7.46 5.44
C LEU A 348 -4.84 7.01 5.29
N SER A 349 -5.10 6.05 4.41
CA SER A 349 -6.46 5.55 4.13
C SER A 349 -7.05 4.76 5.29
N ILE A 350 -6.20 4.06 6.06
CA ILE A 350 -6.63 3.25 7.22
C ILE A 350 -6.72 4.13 8.46
N SER A 351 -5.79 5.08 8.63
CA SER A 351 -5.65 5.81 9.88
C SER A 351 -6.38 7.15 9.91
N THR A 352 -6.80 7.76 8.80
CA THR A 352 -7.30 9.15 8.83
C THR A 352 -8.65 9.36 8.14
N SER A 353 -9.43 10.30 8.68
CA SER A 353 -10.62 10.83 8.01
C SER A 353 -10.27 11.42 6.64
N TYR A 354 -11.17 11.28 5.66
CA TYR A 354 -10.93 11.67 4.26
C TYR A 354 -10.28 13.06 4.09
N TRP A 355 -10.78 14.08 4.78
CA TRP A 355 -10.24 15.45 4.70
C TRP A 355 -8.83 15.59 5.27
N LEU A 356 -8.54 14.86 6.35
CA LEU A 356 -7.25 14.88 7.02
C LEU A 356 -6.21 14.11 6.19
N GLY A 357 -6.59 12.97 5.62
CA GLY A 357 -5.78 12.22 4.65
C GLY A 357 -5.44 13.05 3.41
N VAL A 358 -6.39 13.80 2.85
CA VAL A 358 -6.11 14.74 1.73
C VAL A 358 -5.12 15.83 2.14
N GLY A 359 -5.19 16.33 3.38
CA GLY A 359 -4.21 17.27 3.93
C GLY A 359 -2.79 16.71 3.98
N PHE A 360 -2.63 15.49 4.51
CA PHE A 360 -1.33 14.82 4.54
C PHE A 360 -0.82 14.44 3.14
N LEU A 361 -1.71 14.07 2.22
CA LEU A 361 -1.36 13.83 0.83
C LEU A 361 -0.75 15.10 0.19
N LEU A 362 -1.39 16.26 0.39
CA LEU A 362 -0.87 17.53 -0.12
C LEU A 362 0.49 17.86 0.49
N LEU A 363 0.65 17.66 1.80
CA LEU A 363 1.90 17.90 2.51
C LEU A 363 3.04 17.01 2.01
N TYR A 364 2.76 15.72 1.80
CA TYR A 364 3.69 14.77 1.20
C TYR A 364 4.14 15.24 -0.19
N ASN A 365 3.20 15.58 -1.06
CA ASN A 365 3.50 16.02 -2.44
C ASN A 365 4.29 17.34 -2.46
N LEU A 366 4.08 18.21 -1.47
CA LEU A 366 4.85 19.44 -1.31
C LEU A 366 6.30 19.14 -0.93
N MET A 367 6.53 18.20 -0.01
CA MET A 367 7.87 17.76 0.37
C MET A 367 8.58 17.01 -0.76
N PHE A 368 7.85 16.22 -1.55
CA PHE A 368 8.37 15.56 -2.75
C PHE A 368 8.91 16.55 -3.78
N VAL A 369 8.22 17.67 -3.97
CA VAL A 369 8.62 18.71 -4.93
C VAL A 369 9.73 19.62 -4.40
N LEU A 370 9.90 19.73 -3.08
CA LEU A 370 10.83 20.64 -2.44
C LEU A 370 12.29 20.47 -2.93
N PRO A 371 12.88 19.26 -3.04
CA PRO A 371 14.22 19.08 -3.61
C PRO A 371 14.36 19.58 -5.05
N LEU A 372 13.32 19.42 -5.88
CA LEU A 372 13.32 19.90 -7.26
C LEU A 372 13.33 21.43 -7.33
N VAL A 373 12.57 22.09 -6.45
CA VAL A 373 12.56 23.55 -6.33
C VAL A 373 13.94 24.05 -5.91
N ILE A 374 14.56 23.42 -4.92
CA ILE A 374 15.92 23.76 -4.46
C ILE A 374 16.91 23.67 -5.62
N ILE A 375 16.86 22.59 -6.41
CA ILE A 375 17.77 22.42 -7.55
C ILE A 375 17.51 23.45 -8.65
N LEU A 376 16.25 23.79 -8.93
CA LEU A 376 15.92 24.83 -9.89
C LEU A 376 16.53 26.17 -9.48
N LEU A 377 16.44 26.52 -8.19
CA LEU A 377 17.02 27.75 -7.65
C LEU A 377 18.56 27.74 -7.72
N LEU A 378 19.20 26.63 -7.33
CA LEU A 378 20.66 26.46 -7.42
C LEU A 378 21.16 26.51 -8.87
N GLY A 379 20.35 26.00 -9.81
CA GLY A 379 20.63 26.02 -11.25
C GLY A 379 20.67 27.41 -11.89
N LEU A 380 20.19 28.46 -11.20
CA LEU A 380 20.27 29.85 -11.66
C LEU A 380 21.69 30.43 -11.59
N ASN A 381 22.57 29.83 -10.78
CA ASN A 381 23.95 30.25 -10.68
C ASN A 381 24.81 29.45 -11.67
N PRO A 382 25.41 30.10 -12.69
CA PRO A 382 26.18 29.39 -13.73
C PRO A 382 27.42 28.68 -13.17
N LEU A 383 28.00 29.16 -12.06
CA LEU A 383 29.13 28.50 -11.39
C LEU A 383 28.69 27.20 -10.71
N VAL A 384 27.53 27.22 -10.06
CA VAL A 384 26.93 26.05 -9.41
C VAL A 384 26.47 25.05 -10.46
N LEU A 385 25.82 25.52 -11.54
CA LEU A 385 25.39 24.67 -12.64
C LEU A 385 26.58 23.98 -13.32
N ASN A 386 27.68 24.69 -13.55
CA ASN A 386 28.90 24.10 -14.12
C ASN A 386 29.56 23.10 -13.16
N LYS A 387 29.64 23.40 -11.86
CA LYS A 387 30.12 22.43 -10.86
C LYS A 387 29.23 21.19 -10.77
N LEU A 388 27.91 21.35 -10.73
CA LEU A 388 26.95 20.24 -10.71
C LEU A 388 27.01 19.42 -12.01
N LYS A 389 27.19 20.07 -13.16
CA LYS A 389 27.37 19.39 -14.45
C LYS A 389 28.69 18.62 -14.50
N GLN A 390 29.79 19.18 -13.97
CA GLN A 390 31.06 18.47 -13.85
C GLN A 390 30.96 17.29 -12.87
N LEU A 391 30.30 17.47 -11.73
CA LEU A 391 30.04 16.40 -10.75
C LEU A 391 29.22 15.26 -11.37
N LYS A 392 28.11 15.61 -12.04
CA LYS A 392 27.27 14.65 -12.78
C LYS A 392 28.05 13.97 -13.90
N SER A 393 28.86 14.70 -14.66
CA SER A 393 29.67 14.12 -15.75
C SER A 393 30.72 13.14 -15.21
N LYS A 394 31.46 13.56 -14.18
CA LYS A 394 32.52 12.78 -13.54
C LYS A 394 31.98 11.48 -12.92
N HIS A 395 30.79 11.53 -12.34
CA HIS A 395 30.13 10.38 -11.73
C HIS A 395 28.98 9.81 -12.56
N SER A 396 28.82 10.16 -13.84
CA SER A 396 27.60 9.80 -14.60
C SER A 396 27.42 8.28 -14.72
N LYS A 397 28.53 7.55 -14.92
CA LYS A 397 28.54 6.09 -14.92
C LYS A 397 28.16 5.55 -13.53
N VAL A 398 28.81 6.04 -12.48
CA VAL A 398 28.56 5.61 -11.10
C VAL A 398 27.10 5.86 -10.70
N MET A 399 26.55 7.03 -10.99
CA MET A 399 25.15 7.38 -10.71
C MET A 399 24.17 6.54 -11.54
N HIS A 400 24.52 6.19 -12.78
CA HIS A 400 23.71 5.29 -13.60
C HIS A 400 23.72 3.87 -13.03
N TYR A 401 24.90 3.31 -12.71
CA TYR A 401 25.02 2.03 -12.01
C TYR A 401 24.25 2.02 -10.68
N LEU A 402 24.40 3.07 -9.87
CA LEU A 402 23.71 3.22 -8.59
C LEU A 402 22.19 3.24 -8.78
N SER A 403 21.69 3.97 -9.78
CA SER A 403 20.25 4.00 -10.08
C SER A 403 19.70 2.64 -10.52
N VAL A 404 20.45 1.87 -11.32
CA VAL A 404 20.05 0.52 -11.74
C VAL A 404 20.04 -0.43 -10.55
N VAL A 405 21.09 -0.42 -9.74
CA VAL A 405 21.17 -1.24 -8.53
C VAL A 405 20.04 -0.88 -7.57
N LEU A 406 19.79 0.41 -7.34
CA LEU A 406 18.72 0.87 -6.45
C LEU A 406 17.33 0.43 -6.93
N ILE A 407 17.05 0.51 -8.24
CA ILE A 407 15.79 0.03 -8.82
C ILE A 407 15.59 -1.47 -8.58
N PHE A 408 16.63 -2.29 -8.80
CA PHE A 408 16.52 -3.74 -8.57
C PHE A 408 16.44 -4.10 -7.08
N VAL A 409 17.16 -3.40 -6.21
CA VAL A 409 17.07 -3.58 -4.76
C VAL A 409 15.67 -3.22 -4.27
N LEU A 410 15.11 -2.08 -4.71
CA LEU A 410 13.75 -1.70 -4.38
C LEU A 410 12.72 -2.72 -4.90
N ALA A 411 12.89 -3.20 -6.14
CA ALA A 411 12.03 -4.25 -6.69
C ALA A 411 12.10 -5.55 -5.88
N LEU A 412 13.31 -5.95 -5.43
CA LEU A 412 13.50 -7.13 -4.58
C LEU A 412 12.85 -6.95 -3.21
N ILE A 413 13.04 -5.79 -2.57
CA ILE A 413 12.43 -5.50 -1.26
C ILE A 413 10.90 -5.55 -1.36
N ILE A 414 10.33 -4.90 -2.38
CA ILE A 414 8.87 -4.91 -2.58
C ILE A 414 8.39 -6.32 -2.93
N TYR A 415 9.15 -7.10 -3.69
CA TYR A 415 8.82 -8.49 -4.02
C TYR A 415 8.89 -9.43 -2.80
N LEU A 416 9.83 -9.23 -1.89
CA LEU A 416 9.94 -10.01 -0.65
C LEU A 416 8.84 -9.66 0.36
N TRP A 417 8.22 -8.48 0.22
CA TRP A 417 7.11 -8.02 1.04
C TRP A 417 5.73 -8.41 0.46
N LEU A 418 5.72 -8.97 -0.76
CA LEU A 418 4.58 -9.42 -1.54
C LEU A 418 4.38 -10.92 -1.37
#